data_AF-A0A7X0XAJ4-F1
#
_entry.id   AF-A0A7X0XAJ4-F1
#
_cell.length_a   1.000
_cell.length_b   1.000
_cell.length_c   1.000
_cell.angle_alpha   90.00
_cell.angle_beta   90.00
_cell.angle_gamma   90.00
#
_symmetry.space_group_name_H-M   'P 1'
#
loop_
_entity.id
_entity.type
_entity.pdbx_description
1 polymer ?
#
loop_
_entity_poly.entity_id
_entity_poly.type
_entity_poly.pdbx_seq_one_letter_code
_entity_poly.pdbx_strand_id
1 'polypeptide(L)'
;MCYNGKLYHENAETLHNGVESIHDYSSQKLNSIIENQANLFASHFLLPSEAFANSLLSTSLDYYMDLKKHWKVSIQAMIYKTFSLNLINEDQKLYLNKKISWNKWRTKEPYDDEMPLEKPIQMKQVYQMIVDNDVVSRNELNVSFQLPRNELEKIIGVSISGPDDENQSPILKLIK
;
A
#
# COMPACT_ATOMS: atom_id res chain seq x y z
N MET A 1 -1.06 19.18 32.72
CA MET A 1 0.07 18.30 32.37
C MET A 1 -0.02 18.01 30.87
N CYS A 2 0.55 18.91 30.06
CA CYS A 2 0.61 18.76 28.61
C CYS A 2 2.02 18.30 28.27
N TYR A 3 2.22 16.99 28.21
CA TYR A 3 3.39 16.40 27.57
C TYR A 3 2.86 15.50 26.45
N ASN A 4 3.58 15.50 25.33
CA ASN A 4 3.40 14.63 24.14
C ASN A 4 2.70 15.27 22.93
N GLY A 5 2.86 16.58 22.73
CA GLY A 5 2.62 17.26 21.45
C GLY A 5 3.87 17.39 20.55
N LYS A 6 5.01 16.80 20.93
CA LYS A 6 6.32 17.03 20.26
C LYS A 6 6.89 15.86 19.44
N LEU A 7 6.18 14.73 19.29
CA LEU A 7 6.66 13.58 18.53
C LEU A 7 5.98 13.38 17.16
N TYR A 8 5.05 14.26 16.78
CA TYR A 8 4.34 14.17 15.49
C TYR A 8 5.03 14.94 14.35
N HIS A 9 6.13 15.64 14.63
CA HIS A 9 6.77 16.52 13.65
C HIS A 9 7.99 15.94 12.93
N GLU A 10 8.49 14.76 13.29
CA GLU A 10 9.77 14.28 12.72
C GLU A 10 9.61 13.38 11.49
N ASN A 11 8.40 12.91 11.16
CA ASN A 11 8.20 11.92 10.08
C ASN A 11 7.50 12.48 8.82
N ALA A 12 7.23 13.79 8.77
CA ALA A 12 6.70 14.44 7.57
C ALA A 12 7.80 14.86 6.57
N GLU A 13 9.08 14.71 6.94
CA GLU A 13 10.22 15.11 6.12
C GLU A 13 10.61 14.08 5.04
N THR A 14 10.03 12.89 5.04
CA THR A 14 10.46 11.79 4.15
C THR A 14 9.59 11.61 2.92
N LEU A 15 9.28 12.70 2.20
CA LEU A 15 8.71 12.56 0.84
C LEU A 15 9.36 13.46 -0.22
N HIS A 16 10.09 14.53 0.13
CA HIS A 16 10.89 15.27 -0.86
C HIS A 16 12.08 16.00 -0.20
N ASN A 17 13.28 15.82 -0.77
CA ASN A 17 14.59 16.49 -0.49
C ASN A 17 15.65 15.77 0.34
N GLY A 18 15.56 14.45 0.49
CA GLY A 18 16.62 13.62 1.10
C GLY A 18 17.31 12.68 0.12
N VAL A 19 17.50 13.07 -1.14
CA VAL A 19 18.42 12.35 -2.02
C VAL A 19 19.84 12.76 -1.62
N GLU A 20 20.30 12.27 -0.47
CA GLU A 20 21.73 12.03 -0.30
C GLU A 20 22.16 11.22 -1.53
N SER A 21 23.20 11.71 -2.20
CA SER A 21 23.75 11.19 -3.45
C SER A 21 23.54 9.67 -3.57
N ILE A 22 22.61 9.26 -4.42
CA ILE A 22 22.31 7.84 -4.70
C ILE A 22 23.59 7.07 -5.10
N HIS A 23 24.61 7.81 -5.56
CA HIS A 23 25.91 7.31 -5.95
C HIS A 23 26.82 6.87 -4.79
N ASP A 24 26.52 7.21 -3.53
CA ASP A 24 27.37 6.89 -2.37
C ASP A 24 26.98 5.57 -1.67
N TYR A 25 25.90 4.92 -2.14
CA TYR A 25 25.33 3.72 -1.53
C TYR A 25 25.62 2.46 -2.35
N SER A 26 25.99 1.36 -1.68
CA SER A 26 25.96 0.04 -2.32
C SER A 26 24.52 -0.33 -2.69
N SER A 27 24.33 -1.14 -3.74
CA SER A 27 23.00 -1.57 -4.18
C SER A 27 22.16 -2.19 -3.05
N GLN A 28 22.79 -2.94 -2.13
CA GLN A 28 22.08 -3.51 -0.97
C GLN A 28 21.61 -2.44 0.01
N LYS A 29 22.45 -1.44 0.29
CA LYS A 29 22.12 -0.37 1.25
C LYS A 29 21.00 0.52 0.69
N LEU A 30 21.05 0.81 -0.60
CA LEU A 30 20.01 1.53 -1.32
C LEU A 30 18.66 0.79 -1.26
N ASN A 31 18.64 -0.51 -1.56
CA ASN A 31 17.41 -1.31 -1.48
C ASN A 31 16.80 -1.29 -0.08
N SER A 32 17.62 -1.44 0.96
CA SER A 32 17.15 -1.37 2.35
C SER A 32 16.55 0.00 2.70
N ILE A 33 17.13 1.10 2.21
CA ILE A 33 16.58 2.45 2.41
C ILE A 33 15.20 2.58 1.73
N ILE A 34 15.08 2.14 0.47
CA ILE A 34 13.81 2.19 -0.26
C ILE A 34 12.74 1.34 0.44
N GLU A 35 13.08 0.11 0.85
CA GLU A 35 12.15 -0.76 1.57
C GLU A 35 11.70 -0.12 2.89
N ASN A 36 12.61 0.48 3.64
CA ASN A 36 12.28 1.17 4.89
C ASN A 36 11.35 2.36 4.65
N GLN A 37 11.63 3.18 3.65
CA GLN A 37 10.77 4.31 3.27
C GLN A 37 9.38 3.84 2.82
N ALA A 38 9.32 2.80 1.98
CA ALA A 38 8.06 2.21 1.54
C ALA A 38 7.25 1.65 2.71
N ASN A 39 7.90 0.96 3.65
CA ASN A 39 7.27 0.44 4.86
C ASN A 39 6.73 1.57 5.76
N LEU A 40 7.49 2.66 5.92
CA LEU A 40 7.07 3.83 6.68
C LEU A 40 5.87 4.52 6.04
N PHE A 41 5.90 4.70 4.72
CA PHE A 41 4.80 5.27 3.96
C PHE A 41 3.54 4.40 4.09
N ALA A 42 3.65 3.09 3.81
CA ALA A 42 2.54 2.15 3.92
C ALA A 42 1.96 2.10 5.33
N SER A 43 2.80 2.14 6.38
CA SER A 43 2.36 2.19 7.77
C SER A 43 1.50 3.42 8.08
N HIS A 44 1.91 4.61 7.63
CA HIS A 44 1.12 5.82 7.85
C HIS A 44 -0.13 5.91 6.98
N PHE A 45 -0.06 5.40 5.76
CA PHE A 45 -1.17 5.38 4.82
C PHE A 45 -2.27 4.40 5.24
N LEU A 46 -1.90 3.16 5.60
CA LEU A 46 -2.83 2.10 5.98
C LEU A 46 -3.30 2.19 7.43
N LEU A 47 -2.46 2.73 8.32
CA LEU A 47 -2.75 2.88 9.75
C LEU A 47 -2.51 4.35 10.17
N PRO A 48 -3.47 5.26 9.90
CA PRO A 48 -3.39 6.65 10.36
C PRO A 48 -3.24 6.68 11.88
N SER A 49 -2.22 7.41 12.37
CA SER A 49 -1.75 7.30 13.76
C SER A 49 -2.85 7.56 14.81
N GLU A 50 -3.65 8.61 14.62
CA GLU A 50 -4.73 8.97 15.55
C GLU A 50 -5.87 7.95 15.55
N ALA A 51 -6.37 7.59 14.36
CA ALA A 51 -7.46 6.63 14.22
C ALA A 51 -7.07 5.24 14.74
N PHE A 52 -5.85 4.80 14.43
CA PHE A 52 -5.32 3.53 14.93
C PHE A 52 -5.19 3.54 16.46
N ALA A 53 -4.57 4.59 17.03
CA ALA A 53 -4.41 4.71 18.48
C ALA A 53 -5.76 4.71 19.21
N ASN A 54 -6.77 5.41 18.68
CA ASN A 54 -8.12 5.43 19.25
C ASN A 54 -8.81 4.06 19.20
N SER A 55 -8.48 3.22 18.22
CA SER A 55 -9.00 1.85 18.13
C SER A 55 -8.27 0.85 19.05
N LEU A 56 -7.09 1.20 19.56
CA LEU A 56 -6.22 0.30 20.32
C LEU A 56 -6.55 0.31 21.82
N LEU A 57 -7.49 -0.54 22.24
CA LEU A 57 -7.89 -0.67 23.66
C LEU A 57 -7.02 -1.64 24.46
N SER A 58 -6.32 -2.55 23.78
CA SER A 58 -5.44 -3.55 24.39
C SER A 58 -4.27 -3.89 23.48
N THR A 59 -3.13 -4.26 24.06
CA THR A 59 -1.93 -4.69 23.34
C THR A 59 -1.76 -6.20 23.32
N SER A 60 -2.84 -6.96 23.60
CA SER A 60 -2.85 -8.42 23.51
C SER A 60 -2.92 -8.89 22.06
N LEU A 61 -2.36 -10.08 21.80
CA LEU A 61 -2.36 -10.67 20.46
C LEU A 61 -3.77 -10.94 19.94
N ASP A 62 -4.68 -11.36 20.82
CA ASP A 62 -6.09 -11.60 20.49
C ASP A 62 -6.79 -10.30 20.06
N TYR A 63 -6.47 -9.17 20.71
CA TYR A 63 -7.04 -7.88 20.32
C TYR A 63 -6.52 -7.41 18.95
N TYR A 64 -5.25 -7.67 18.63
CA TYR A 64 -4.75 -7.41 17.28
C TYR A 64 -5.45 -8.28 16.22
N MET A 65 -5.86 -9.50 16.54
CA MET A 65 -6.65 -10.33 15.62
C MET A 65 -8.00 -9.69 15.32
N ASP A 66 -8.64 -9.05 16.30
CA ASP A 66 -9.89 -8.32 16.08
C ASP A 66 -9.66 -7.03 15.27
N LEU A 67 -8.59 -6.28 15.58
CA LEU A 67 -8.22 -5.09 14.81
C LEU A 67 -7.89 -5.43 13.34
N LYS A 68 -7.30 -6.59 13.06
CA LYS A 68 -7.00 -7.05 11.70
C LYS A 68 -8.26 -7.09 10.83
N LYS A 69 -9.41 -7.49 11.38
CA LYS A 69 -10.69 -7.55 10.64
C LYS A 69 -11.14 -6.16 10.17
N HIS A 70 -10.84 -5.13 10.95
CA HIS A 70 -11.20 -3.74 10.63
C HIS A 70 -10.17 -3.09 9.70
N TRP A 71 -8.89 -3.13 10.09
CA TRP A 71 -7.81 -2.44 9.38
C TRP A 71 -7.33 -3.19 8.14
N LYS A 72 -7.56 -4.51 8.05
CA LYS A 72 -7.12 -5.38 6.95
C LYS A 72 -5.61 -5.37 6.71
N VAL A 73 -4.85 -5.14 7.76
CA VAL A 73 -3.38 -5.09 7.77
C VAL A 73 -2.82 -6.25 8.61
N SER A 74 -1.58 -6.65 8.38
CA SER A 74 -0.95 -7.72 9.16
C SER A 74 -0.82 -7.37 10.65
N ILE A 75 -0.93 -8.38 11.51
CA ILE A 75 -0.74 -8.25 12.96
C ILE A 75 0.67 -7.72 13.25
N GLN A 76 1.68 -8.21 12.54
CA GLN A 76 3.04 -7.72 12.66
C GLN A 76 3.13 -6.22 12.37
N ALA A 77 2.52 -5.72 11.29
CA ALA A 77 2.54 -4.31 10.96
C ALA A 77 1.81 -3.45 12.02
N MET A 78 0.70 -3.94 12.59
CA MET A 78 0.02 -3.24 13.70
C MET A 78 0.88 -3.20 14.98
N ILE A 79 1.64 -4.26 15.29
CA ILE A 79 2.59 -4.25 16.40
C ILE A 79 3.71 -3.24 16.16
N TYR A 80 4.27 -3.21 14.94
CA TYR A 80 5.27 -2.20 14.56
C TYR A 80 4.71 -0.79 14.65
N LYS A 81 3.47 -0.55 14.22
CA LYS A 81 2.80 0.74 14.36
C LYS A 81 2.63 1.12 15.83
N THR A 82 2.16 0.20 16.66
CA THR A 82 1.99 0.42 18.10
C THR A 82 3.31 0.77 18.78
N PHE A 83 4.39 0.08 18.40
CA PHE A 83 5.73 0.41 18.87
C PHE A 83 6.20 1.79 18.38
N SER A 84 5.98 2.13 17.10
CA SER A 84 6.36 3.44 16.54
C SER A 84 5.64 4.62 17.20
N LEU A 85 4.45 4.38 17.76
CA LEU A 85 3.69 5.35 18.54
C LEU A 85 4.09 5.40 20.02
N ASN A 86 5.13 4.65 20.42
CA ASN A 86 5.58 4.49 21.80
C ASN A 86 4.50 3.99 22.77
N LEU A 87 3.51 3.23 22.27
CA LEU A 87 2.44 2.64 23.09
C LEU A 87 2.85 1.30 23.72
N ILE A 88 3.91 0.69 23.21
CA ILE A 88 4.60 -0.46 23.79
C ILE A 88 6.11 -0.23 23.76
N ASN A 89 6.84 -0.86 24.67
CA ASN A 89 8.30 -0.84 24.69
C ASN A 89 8.91 -1.99 23.85
N GLU A 90 10.23 -1.98 23.72
CA GLU A 90 10.97 -3.00 22.97
C GLU A 90 10.77 -4.43 23.51
N ASP A 91 10.71 -4.61 24.83
CA ASP A 91 10.50 -5.93 25.44
C ASP A 91 9.11 -6.49 25.11
N GLN A 92 8.07 -5.64 25.15
CA GLN A 92 6.71 -5.99 24.77
C GLN A 92 6.62 -6.32 23.28
N LYS A 93 7.25 -5.52 22.41
CA LYS A 93 7.36 -5.81 20.97
C LYS A 93 8.02 -7.16 20.73
N LEU A 94 9.15 -7.42 21.39
CA LEU A 94 9.89 -8.68 21.29
C LEU A 94 9.04 -9.87 21.76
N TYR A 95 8.32 -9.71 22.87
CA TYR A 95 7.41 -10.73 23.39
C TYR A 95 6.29 -11.07 22.39
N LEU A 96 5.64 -10.06 21.81
CA LEU A 96 4.58 -10.27 20.81
C LEU A 96 5.13 -10.96 19.56
N ASN A 97 6.31 -10.56 19.08
CA ASN A 97 6.97 -11.20 17.95
C ASN A 97 7.37 -12.67 18.23
N LYS A 98 7.79 -12.97 19.47
CA LYS A 98 8.01 -14.36 19.91
C LYS A 98 6.72 -15.17 19.88
N LYS A 99 5.60 -14.61 20.34
CA LYS A 99 4.28 -15.27 20.27
C LYS A 99 3.85 -15.53 18.82
N ILE A 100 4.01 -14.57 17.93
CA ILE A 100 3.73 -14.73 16.49
C ILE A 100 4.54 -15.90 15.92
N SER A 101 5.83 -15.96 16.26
CA SER A 101 6.71 -17.03 15.79
C SER A 101 6.32 -18.39 16.38
N TRP A 102 5.97 -18.43 17.67
CA TRP A 102 5.49 -19.65 18.34
C TRP A 102 4.18 -20.18 17.74
N ASN A 103 3.26 -19.27 17.40
CA ASN A 103 2.01 -19.59 16.73
C ASN A 103 2.17 -19.87 15.22
N LYS A 104 3.40 -19.75 14.67
CA LYS A 104 3.73 -19.91 13.25
C LYS A 104 3.03 -18.92 12.31
N TRP A 105 2.74 -17.72 12.80
CA TRP A 105 2.03 -16.67 12.05
C TRP A 105 2.91 -15.79 11.17
N ARG A 106 4.19 -16.13 10.98
CA ARG A 106 5.10 -15.33 10.15
C ARG A 106 4.75 -15.36 8.67
N THR A 107 4.19 -16.48 8.20
CA THR A 107 3.83 -16.71 6.80
C THR A 107 2.32 -16.68 6.56
N LYS A 108 1.53 -17.03 7.57
CA LYS A 108 0.08 -17.10 7.49
C LYS A 108 -0.53 -16.70 8.83
N GLU A 109 -1.13 -15.52 8.86
CA GLU A 109 -1.81 -15.00 10.03
C GLU A 109 -3.26 -15.50 10.12
N PRO A 110 -3.87 -15.47 11.31
CA PRO A 110 -5.30 -15.68 11.45
C PRO A 110 -6.09 -14.75 10.54
N TYR A 111 -7.18 -15.24 9.96
CA TYR A 111 -8.05 -14.53 9.02
C TYR A 111 -7.48 -14.22 7.63
N ASP A 112 -6.22 -14.57 7.32
CA ASP A 112 -5.68 -14.36 5.96
C ASP A 112 -6.47 -15.13 4.88
N ASP A 113 -7.01 -16.32 5.19
CA ASP A 113 -7.82 -17.09 4.23
C ASP A 113 -9.26 -16.56 4.07
N GLU A 114 -9.76 -15.86 5.09
CA GLU A 114 -11.15 -15.40 5.17
C GLU A 114 -11.33 -13.98 4.61
N MET A 115 -10.22 -13.26 4.39
CA MET A 115 -10.20 -11.88 3.93
C MET A 115 -9.80 -11.83 2.44
N PRO A 116 -10.78 -11.86 1.52
CA PRO A 116 -10.48 -11.76 0.10
C PRO A 116 -9.85 -10.41 -0.22
N LEU A 117 -8.91 -10.40 -1.18
CA LEU A 117 -8.35 -9.17 -1.72
C LEU A 117 -9.46 -8.28 -2.29
N GLU A 118 -9.49 -7.02 -1.87
CA GLU A 118 -10.41 -6.05 -2.44
C GLU A 118 -10.06 -5.81 -3.92
N LYS A 119 -11.09 -5.75 -4.76
CA LYS A 119 -10.96 -5.37 -6.16
C LYS A 119 -11.62 -4.00 -6.37
N PRO A 120 -11.03 -3.11 -7.18
CA PRO A 120 -11.62 -1.80 -7.44
C PRO A 120 -12.91 -1.95 -8.26
N ILE A 121 -14.05 -1.92 -7.59
CA ILE A 121 -15.37 -1.96 -8.26
C ILE A 121 -15.84 -0.54 -8.58
N GLN A 122 -15.68 0.38 -7.65
CA GLN A 122 -16.16 1.75 -7.76
C GLN A 122 -15.37 2.54 -8.81
N MET A 123 -14.04 2.40 -8.84
CA MET A 123 -13.22 3.07 -9.86
C MET A 123 -13.55 2.57 -11.27
N LYS A 124 -13.78 1.27 -11.44
CA LYS A 124 -14.31 0.70 -12.67
C LYS A 124 -15.64 1.33 -13.06
N GLN A 125 -16.57 1.46 -12.12
CA GLN A 125 -17.88 2.06 -12.39
C GLN A 125 -17.77 3.54 -12.79
N VAL A 126 -16.98 4.33 -12.07
CA VAL A 126 -16.78 5.75 -12.39
C VAL A 126 -16.12 5.92 -13.76
N TYR A 127 -15.08 5.14 -14.05
CA TYR A 127 -14.43 5.15 -15.36
C TYR A 127 -15.42 4.81 -16.47
N GLN A 128 -16.21 3.75 -16.29
CA GLN A 128 -17.21 3.32 -17.25
C GLN A 128 -18.29 4.40 -17.44
N MET A 129 -18.77 5.03 -16.37
CA MET A 129 -19.74 6.13 -16.45
C MET A 129 -19.22 7.34 -17.25
N ILE A 130 -17.95 7.72 -17.06
CA ILE A 130 -17.34 8.84 -17.79
C ILE A 130 -17.27 8.53 -19.29
N VAL A 131 -16.87 7.31 -19.65
CA VAL A 131 -16.74 6.86 -21.04
C VAL A 131 -18.10 6.66 -21.70
N ASP A 132 -19.06 6.01 -21.03
CA ASP A 132 -20.38 5.67 -21.60
C ASP A 132 -21.27 6.90 -21.83
N ASN A 133 -21.04 7.98 -21.09
CA ASN A 133 -21.78 9.23 -21.25
C ASN A 133 -21.02 10.26 -22.11
N ASP A 134 -19.95 9.85 -22.82
CA ASP A 134 -19.12 10.69 -23.68
C ASP A 134 -18.66 12.01 -23.02
N VAL A 135 -18.45 12.00 -21.70
CA VAL A 135 -17.99 13.19 -20.96
C VAL A 135 -16.54 13.51 -21.33
N VAL A 136 -15.72 12.46 -21.50
CA VAL A 136 -14.33 12.52 -21.99
C VAL A 136 -14.06 11.25 -22.80
N SER A 137 -13.37 11.36 -23.92
CA SER A 137 -12.98 10.18 -24.72
C SER A 137 -12.05 9.26 -23.91
N ARG A 138 -12.19 7.95 -24.08
CA ARG A 138 -11.33 6.94 -23.45
C ARG A 138 -9.83 7.27 -23.59
N ASN A 139 -9.41 7.71 -24.77
CA ASN A 139 -8.01 8.01 -25.05
C ASN A 139 -7.53 9.27 -24.31
N GLU A 140 -8.35 10.32 -24.28
CA GLU A 140 -8.03 11.56 -23.56
C GLU A 140 -7.96 11.32 -22.05
N LEU A 141 -8.90 10.53 -21.53
CA LEU A 141 -8.95 10.16 -20.12
C LEU A 141 -7.72 9.35 -19.73
N ASN A 142 -7.33 8.35 -20.52
CA ASN A 142 -6.14 7.53 -20.25
C ASN A 142 -4.84 8.35 -20.28
N VAL A 143 -4.70 9.29 -21.23
CA VAL A 143 -3.54 10.19 -21.31
C VAL A 143 -3.50 11.14 -20.10
N SER A 144 -4.65 11.59 -19.62
CA SER A 144 -4.74 12.55 -18.50
C SER A 144 -4.13 12.03 -17.19
N PHE A 145 -4.18 10.72 -16.95
CA PHE A 145 -3.65 10.10 -15.74
C PHE A 145 -2.12 10.08 -15.70
N GLN A 146 -1.43 10.20 -16.84
CA GLN A 146 0.03 10.19 -16.94
C GLN A 146 0.70 8.96 -16.26
N LEU A 147 -0.02 7.84 -16.19
CA LEU A 147 0.46 6.58 -15.64
C LEU A 147 0.70 5.55 -16.74
N PRO A 148 1.67 4.64 -16.56
CA PRO A 148 1.83 3.47 -17.42
C PRO A 148 0.52 2.64 -17.51
N ARG A 149 0.19 2.14 -18.71
CA ARG A 149 -1.07 1.39 -18.98
C ARG A 149 -1.28 0.24 -18.00
N ASN A 150 -0.23 -0.52 -17.71
CA ASN A 150 -0.26 -1.64 -16.78
C ASN A 150 -0.63 -1.24 -15.34
N GLU A 151 -0.20 -0.05 -14.88
CA GLU A 151 -0.57 0.45 -13.55
C GLU A 151 -2.00 0.99 -13.55
N LEU A 152 -2.39 1.65 -14.63
CA LEU A 152 -3.74 2.20 -14.79
C LEU A 152 -4.81 1.09 -14.85
N GLU A 153 -4.54 -0.01 -15.55
CA GLU A 153 -5.42 -1.19 -15.61
C GLU A 153 -5.59 -1.84 -14.23
N LYS A 154 -4.53 -1.91 -13.42
CA LYS A 154 -4.60 -2.43 -12.04
C LYS A 154 -5.45 -1.55 -11.13
N ILE A 155 -5.26 -0.23 -11.22
CA ILE A 155 -5.97 0.75 -10.37
C ILE A 155 -7.46 0.80 -10.72
N ILE A 156 -7.78 0.84 -12.01
CA ILE A 156 -9.17 0.98 -12.49
C ILE A 156 -9.90 -0.37 -12.46
N GLY A 157 -9.19 -1.49 -12.62
CA GLY A 157 -9.81 -2.82 -12.71
C GLY A 157 -10.50 -3.09 -14.05
N VAL A 158 -10.08 -2.37 -15.10
CA VAL A 158 -10.58 -2.50 -16.47
C VAL A 158 -9.39 -2.76 -17.40
N SER A 159 -9.51 -3.75 -18.27
CA SER A 159 -8.59 -3.95 -19.37
C SER A 159 -8.82 -2.85 -20.39
N ILE A 160 -7.83 -1.98 -20.59
CA ILE A 160 -7.94 -0.89 -21.53
C ILE A 160 -7.52 -1.46 -22.85
N SER A 161 -8.43 -2.09 -23.59
CA SER A 161 -8.18 -2.42 -25.00
C SER A 161 -8.01 -1.10 -25.74
N GLY A 162 -6.79 -0.79 -26.15
CA GLY A 162 -6.55 0.29 -27.10
C GLY A 162 -7.09 -0.12 -28.47
N PRO A 163 -7.41 0.83 -29.36
CA PRO A 163 -7.67 0.55 -30.77
C PRO A 163 -6.45 -0.03 -31.52
N ASP A 164 -5.30 -0.21 -30.87
CA ASP A 164 -4.09 -0.80 -31.47
C ASP A 164 -4.06 -2.35 -31.40
N ASP A 165 -5.09 -3.00 -30.86
CA ASP A 165 -5.26 -4.46 -30.89
C ASP A 165 -6.23 -4.92 -32.00
N GLU A 166 -6.46 -4.11 -33.03
CA GLU A 166 -6.96 -4.60 -34.32
C GLU A 166 -5.78 -5.04 -35.20
N ASN A 167 -5.69 -6.33 -35.45
CA ASN A 167 -4.82 -6.95 -36.44
C ASN A 167 -4.80 -6.19 -37.78
N GLN A 168 -3.82 -5.31 -37.99
CA GLN A 168 -3.25 -5.11 -39.32
C GLN A 168 -2.06 -6.05 -39.46
N SER A 169 -2.35 -7.33 -39.73
CA SER A 169 -1.36 -8.19 -40.36
C SER A 169 -0.89 -7.49 -41.63
N PRO A 170 0.41 -7.21 -41.83
CA PRO A 170 0.86 -6.51 -43.02
C PRO A 170 0.55 -7.40 -44.23
N ILE A 171 -0.38 -6.96 -45.08
CA ILE A 171 -0.66 -7.63 -46.35
C ILE A 171 0.54 -7.38 -47.25
N LEU A 172 1.46 -8.34 -47.30
CA LEU A 172 2.57 -8.36 -48.25
C LEU A 172 1.99 -8.57 -49.66
N LYS A 173 1.86 -7.50 -50.44
CA LYS A 173 1.60 -7.61 -51.88
C LYS A 173 2.92 -7.88 -52.60
N LEU A 174 3.07 -9.08 -53.15
CA LEU A 174 4.11 -9.38 -54.13
C LEU A 174 3.84 -8.58 -55.40
N ILE A 175 4.73 -7.63 -55.70
CA ILE A 175 4.78 -6.96 -57.00
C ILE A 175 5.48 -7.94 -57.95
N LYS A 176 4.79 -8.33 -59.03
CA LYS A 176 5.36 -9.14 -60.11
C LYS A 176 5.96 -8.23 -61.18
#